data_AF-Q4SPK9-F1
#
_entry.id   AF-Q4SPK9-F1
#
_cell.length_a   1.000
_cell.length_b   1.000
_cell.length_c   1.000
_cell.angle_alpha   90.00
_cell.angle_beta   90.00
_cell.angle_gamma   90.00
#
_symmetry.space_group_name_H-M   'P 1'
#
loop_
_entity.id
_entity.type
_entity.pdbx_description
1 polymer ?
#
loop_
_entity_poly.entity_id
_entity_poly.type
_entity_poly.pdbx_seq_one_letter_code
_entity_poly.pdbx_strand_id
1 'polypeptide(L)'
;MSADSFDLCSPIFPPPPPPPALETPSHSSSKKKLYLSIASSRSAVEGDYTEPRSLLSQRENSFRKDLQWVLVNTYVPSLIQDGPQCGLVALWMAAQLRQPHLNVDMERIVQTAVTRGYTAQGEMFSAENMARLVEEVCDCKAQLLSGGLSGNNTTAIITHLWEKQPVLIPYDEDFNHEPCRRGGYRAHWAVVSGVLLGLEKGSLSEEHTLPDPTLPWLSAAVDGSCACPIHCSGVKETYVLAKQGKSLRYQLWTLDSIIESNKQLRTMDPQRANDGSRYVVPEGGVEAGLAGQALLV
;
A
#
# COMPACT_ATOMS: atom_id res chain seq x y z
N MET A 1 -23.10 80.03 56.19
CA MET A 1 -24.15 79.54 55.27
C MET A 1 -23.70 78.18 54.78
N SER A 2 -24.31 77.16 55.38
CA SER A 2 -24.09 75.76 55.11
C SER A 2 -24.55 75.40 53.70
N ALA A 3 -23.80 74.55 53.02
CA ALA A 3 -24.30 73.76 51.91
C ALA A 3 -23.56 72.43 51.93
N ASP A 4 -24.27 71.40 52.39
CA ASP A 4 -23.89 70.00 52.42
C ASP A 4 -23.59 69.51 51.00
N SER A 5 -22.45 68.84 50.82
CA SER A 5 -22.16 68.02 49.65
C SER A 5 -22.34 66.56 50.05
N PHE A 6 -23.41 65.94 49.55
CA PHE A 6 -23.68 64.52 49.70
C PHE A 6 -22.74 63.73 48.78
N ASP A 7 -21.76 63.03 49.37
CA ASP A 7 -20.97 62.01 48.69
C ASP A 7 -21.87 60.79 48.43
N LEU A 8 -22.29 60.59 47.17
CA LEU A 8 -22.88 59.35 46.71
C LEU A 8 -21.80 58.27 46.58
N CYS A 9 -21.72 57.38 47.57
CA CYS A 9 -20.96 56.14 47.48
C CYS A 9 -21.54 55.27 46.34
N SER A 10 -20.86 55.22 45.19
CA SER A 10 -21.18 54.29 44.12
C SER A 10 -20.75 52.87 44.52
N PRO A 11 -21.53 51.81 44.25
CA PRO A 11 -21.10 50.45 44.53
C PRO A 11 -19.95 50.04 43.61
N ILE A 12 -18.84 49.62 44.19
CA ILE A 12 -17.71 49.01 43.46
C ILE A 12 -18.17 47.62 43.01
N PHE A 13 -18.48 47.47 41.73
CA PHE A 13 -18.66 46.14 41.13
C PHE A 13 -17.31 45.44 41.03
N PRO A 14 -17.19 44.15 41.38
CA PRO A 14 -15.98 43.39 41.12
C PRO A 14 -15.73 43.30 39.61
N PRO A 15 -14.46 43.30 39.16
CA PRO A 15 -14.16 43.15 37.74
C PRO A 15 -14.71 41.81 37.24
N PRO A 16 -15.21 41.76 35.99
CA PRO A 16 -15.67 40.51 35.40
C PRO A 16 -14.52 39.49 35.37
N PRO A 17 -14.82 38.18 35.50
CA PRO A 17 -13.81 37.15 35.39
C PRO A 17 -13.12 37.25 34.01
N PRO A 18 -11.81 36.93 33.92
CA PRO A 18 -11.12 36.94 32.65
C PRO A 18 -11.81 35.96 31.69
N PRO A 19 -11.90 36.30 30.39
CA PRO A 19 -12.44 35.37 29.40
C PRO A 19 -11.61 34.07 29.44
N PRO A 20 -12.25 32.90 29.26
CA PRO A 20 -11.52 31.64 29.19
C PRO A 20 -10.43 31.76 28.13
N ALA A 21 -9.21 31.34 28.49
CA ALA A 21 -8.09 31.38 27.56
C ALA A 21 -8.49 30.65 26.28
N LEU A 22 -8.53 31.39 25.17
CA LEU A 22 -8.65 30.79 23.84
C LEU A 22 -7.44 29.90 23.68
N GLU A 23 -7.67 28.59 23.74
CA GLU A 23 -6.66 27.59 23.39
C GLU A 23 -6.15 27.95 21.99
N THR A 24 -4.86 28.30 21.94
CA THR A 24 -4.15 28.43 20.67
C THR A 24 -4.29 27.09 19.95
N PRO A 25 -4.86 27.03 18.74
CA PRO A 25 -5.03 25.77 18.05
C PRO A 25 -3.64 25.20 17.79
N SER A 26 -3.38 24.04 18.39
CA SER A 26 -2.22 23.22 18.06
C SER A 26 -2.28 22.90 16.56
N HIS A 27 -1.38 23.53 15.80
CA HIS A 27 -1.18 23.26 14.39
C HIS A 27 -0.59 21.86 14.21
N SER A 28 -1.40 20.80 14.31
CA SER A 28 -1.03 19.47 13.82
C SER A 28 -2.21 18.56 13.41
N SER A 29 -3.47 18.95 13.59
CA SER A 29 -4.62 18.04 13.38
C SER A 29 -5.40 18.18 12.07
N SER A 30 -5.11 19.18 11.21
CA SER A 30 -5.97 19.48 10.04
C SER A 30 -5.75 18.58 8.83
N LYS A 31 -4.54 18.05 8.61
CA LYS A 31 -4.25 17.16 7.46
C LYS A 31 -4.81 15.74 7.63
N LYS A 32 -4.91 15.25 8.87
CA LYS A 32 -5.40 13.89 9.19
C LYS A 32 -6.88 13.68 8.87
N LYS A 33 -7.70 14.74 8.79
CA LYS A 33 -9.15 14.62 8.53
C LYS A 33 -9.54 14.78 7.05
N LEU A 34 -8.78 15.55 6.26
CA LEU A 34 -9.20 15.89 4.90
C LEU A 34 -9.12 14.69 3.94
N TYR A 35 -7.99 13.96 3.90
CA TYR A 35 -7.85 12.83 2.98
C TYR A 35 -8.83 11.69 3.30
N LEU A 36 -8.96 11.33 4.59
CA LEU A 36 -9.95 10.35 5.05
C LEU A 36 -11.37 10.79 4.67
N SER A 37 -11.75 12.06 4.90
CA SER A 37 -13.08 12.56 4.52
C SER A 37 -13.36 12.51 3.01
N ILE A 38 -12.36 12.84 2.17
CA ILE A 38 -12.48 12.76 0.71
C ILE A 38 -12.62 11.30 0.27
N ALA A 39 -11.85 10.40 0.89
CA ALA A 39 -11.95 8.97 0.62
C ALA A 39 -13.29 8.39 1.10
N SER A 40 -13.83 8.81 2.24
CA SER A 40 -15.14 8.36 2.74
C SER A 40 -16.31 8.70 1.80
N SER A 41 -16.17 9.72 0.96
CA SER A 41 -17.16 10.08 -0.07
C SER A 41 -17.00 9.32 -1.40
N ARG A 42 -16.00 8.46 -1.52
CA ARG A 42 -15.66 7.73 -2.75
C ARG A 42 -15.65 6.23 -2.48
N SER A 43 -16.24 5.46 -3.37
CA SER A 43 -16.11 4.00 -3.35
C SER A 43 -14.99 3.56 -4.27
N ALA A 44 -14.23 2.55 -3.85
CA ALA A 44 -13.29 1.88 -4.75
C ALA A 44 -14.06 1.20 -5.89
N VAL A 45 -13.44 1.12 -7.06
CA VAL A 45 -14.04 0.39 -8.18
C VAL A 45 -13.78 -1.10 -7.98
N GLU A 46 -14.86 -1.88 -7.98
CA GLU A 46 -14.80 -3.33 -7.82
C GLU A 46 -14.62 -4.07 -9.15
N GLY A 47 -14.05 -5.26 -9.06
CA GLY A 47 -13.87 -6.19 -10.17
C GLY A 47 -12.42 -6.36 -10.60
N ASP A 48 -12.12 -7.55 -11.10
CA ASP A 48 -10.76 -7.99 -11.44
C ASP A 48 -10.11 -7.11 -12.51
N TYR A 49 -10.89 -6.61 -13.47
CA TYR A 49 -10.35 -5.92 -14.64
C TYR A 49 -10.91 -4.51 -14.85
N THR A 50 -11.95 -4.09 -14.12
CA THR A 50 -12.64 -2.81 -14.36
C THR A 50 -11.70 -1.60 -14.22
N GLU A 51 -11.02 -1.48 -13.08
CA GLU A 51 -10.08 -0.39 -12.83
C GLU A 51 -8.75 -0.56 -13.59
N PRO A 52 -8.15 -1.77 -13.65
CA PRO A 52 -6.99 -2.01 -14.50
C PRO A 52 -7.20 -1.62 -15.97
N ARG A 53 -8.34 -1.97 -16.59
CA ARG A 53 -8.66 -1.56 -17.98
C ARG A 53 -8.67 -0.06 -18.15
N SER A 54 -9.33 0.66 -17.23
CA SER A 54 -9.38 2.12 -17.27
C SER A 54 -7.97 2.72 -17.18
N LEU A 55 -7.12 2.18 -16.30
CA LEU A 55 -5.73 2.60 -16.13
C LEU A 55 -4.89 2.33 -17.39
N LEU A 56 -5.05 1.15 -18.00
CA LEU A 56 -4.33 0.76 -19.22
C LEU A 56 -4.77 1.58 -20.44
N SER A 57 -6.06 1.85 -20.58
CA SER A 57 -6.61 2.72 -21.63
C SER A 57 -6.00 4.13 -21.58
N GLN A 58 -5.88 4.71 -20.38
CA GLN A 58 -5.26 6.03 -20.19
C GLN A 58 -3.77 6.07 -20.57
N ARG A 59 -3.11 4.90 -20.58
CA ARG A 59 -1.68 4.73 -20.86
C ARG A 59 -1.41 3.98 -22.16
N GLU A 60 -2.41 3.81 -23.03
CA GLU A 60 -2.32 2.98 -24.24
C GLU A 60 -1.07 3.28 -25.09
N ASN A 61 -0.78 4.57 -25.29
CA ASN A 61 0.36 5.02 -26.09
C ASN A 61 1.73 4.70 -25.47
N SER A 62 1.79 4.29 -24.21
CA SER A 62 3.05 3.88 -23.56
C SER A 62 3.39 2.41 -23.81
N PHE A 63 2.47 1.61 -24.34
CA PHE A 63 2.69 0.19 -24.61
C PHE A 63 3.16 -0.05 -26.04
N ARG A 64 4.13 -0.94 -26.18
CA ARG A 64 4.66 -1.40 -27.46
C ARG A 64 3.60 -2.15 -28.27
N LYS A 65 3.49 -1.81 -29.56
CA LYS A 65 2.51 -2.40 -30.51
C LYS A 65 2.99 -3.71 -31.13
N ASP A 66 4.29 -4.01 -31.02
CA ASP A 66 4.90 -5.23 -31.51
C ASP A 66 4.80 -6.39 -30.51
N LEU A 67 4.33 -6.15 -29.29
CA LEU A 67 4.12 -7.17 -28.26
C LEU A 67 2.66 -7.63 -28.18
N GLN A 68 2.46 -8.84 -27.68
CA GLN A 68 1.18 -9.37 -27.20
C GLN A 68 1.08 -9.07 -25.70
N TRP A 69 0.04 -8.35 -25.28
CA TRP A 69 -0.14 -7.95 -23.89
C TRP A 69 -1.13 -8.86 -23.18
N VAL A 70 -0.70 -9.47 -22.07
CA VAL A 70 -1.53 -10.36 -21.26
C VAL A 70 -1.60 -9.88 -19.83
N LEU A 71 -2.82 -9.67 -19.35
CA LEU A 71 -3.13 -9.22 -18.00
C LEU A 71 -3.69 -10.37 -17.16
N VAL A 72 -3.15 -10.52 -15.96
CA VAL A 72 -3.74 -11.32 -14.88
C VAL A 72 -3.93 -10.40 -13.69
N ASN A 73 -5.14 -10.34 -13.14
CA ASN A 73 -5.40 -9.64 -11.90
C ASN A 73 -6.56 -10.30 -11.16
N THR A 74 -6.52 -10.25 -9.85
CA THR A 74 -7.67 -10.53 -9.00
C THR A 74 -7.94 -9.35 -8.10
N TYR A 75 -9.20 -8.99 -7.97
CA TYR A 75 -9.62 -7.84 -7.19
C TYR A 75 -9.19 -7.99 -5.73
N VAL A 76 -8.44 -6.99 -5.24
CA VAL A 76 -8.29 -6.72 -3.81
C VAL A 76 -9.09 -5.46 -3.45
N PRO A 77 -9.84 -5.47 -2.34
CA PRO A 77 -10.55 -4.28 -1.87
C PRO A 77 -9.57 -3.19 -1.47
N SER A 78 -10.03 -1.93 -1.49
CA SER A 78 -9.21 -0.80 -1.05
C SER A 78 -9.67 -0.33 0.32
N LEU A 79 -8.72 -0.09 1.21
CA LEU A 79 -8.96 0.55 2.49
C LEU A 79 -7.97 1.69 2.66
N ILE A 80 -8.47 2.86 3.07
CA ILE A 80 -7.58 3.96 3.46
C ILE A 80 -7.11 3.74 4.89
N GLN A 81 -5.80 3.75 5.07
CA GLN A 81 -5.15 3.63 6.36
C GLN A 81 -5.49 4.81 7.26
N ASP A 82 -5.71 4.51 8.54
CA ASP A 82 -5.67 5.50 9.61
C ASP A 82 -4.33 5.39 10.34
N GLY A 83 -3.61 6.49 10.45
CA GLY A 83 -2.26 6.50 11.02
C GLY A 83 -1.25 5.69 10.19
N PRO A 84 -0.18 5.17 10.81
CA PRO A 84 0.97 4.60 10.10
C PRO A 84 0.82 3.10 9.80
N GLN A 85 -0.37 2.67 9.38
CA GLN A 85 -0.75 1.25 9.25
C GLN A 85 -0.60 0.68 7.84
N CYS A 86 0.25 1.25 6.98
CA CYS A 86 0.34 0.88 5.57
C CYS A 86 0.56 -0.63 5.33
N GLY A 87 1.45 -1.26 6.11
CA GLY A 87 1.69 -2.70 6.04
C GLY A 87 0.49 -3.53 6.47
N LEU A 88 -0.18 -3.14 7.55
CA LEU A 88 -1.34 -3.87 8.08
C LEU A 88 -2.55 -3.74 7.15
N VAL A 89 -2.70 -2.58 6.51
CA VAL A 89 -3.72 -2.36 5.48
C VAL A 89 -3.40 -3.16 4.23
N ALA A 90 -2.16 -3.19 3.76
CA ALA A 90 -1.77 -4.04 2.62
C ALA A 90 -2.02 -5.53 2.91
N LEU A 91 -1.70 -5.98 4.14
CA LEU A 91 -2.04 -7.33 4.61
C LEU A 91 -3.54 -7.58 4.58
N TRP A 92 -4.36 -6.66 5.11
CA TRP A 92 -5.81 -6.78 5.06
C TRP A 92 -6.32 -6.94 3.63
N MET A 93 -5.84 -6.10 2.69
CA MET A 93 -6.23 -6.20 1.28
C MET A 93 -5.87 -7.57 0.69
N ALA A 94 -4.69 -8.12 1.01
CA ALA A 94 -4.28 -9.46 0.58
C ALA A 94 -5.13 -10.57 1.23
N ALA A 95 -5.44 -10.44 2.52
CA ALA A 95 -6.25 -11.38 3.28
C ALA A 95 -7.66 -11.53 2.68
N GLN A 96 -8.26 -10.42 2.24
CA GLN A 96 -9.58 -10.44 1.60
C GLN A 96 -9.61 -11.24 0.29
N LEU A 97 -8.49 -11.30 -0.44
CA LEU A 97 -8.37 -12.15 -1.62
C LEU A 97 -8.14 -13.62 -1.21
N ARG A 98 -7.28 -13.88 -0.23
CA ARG A 98 -6.90 -15.25 0.16
C ARG A 98 -7.97 -15.99 0.94
N GLN A 99 -8.65 -15.29 1.84
CA GLN A 99 -9.67 -15.84 2.71
C GLN A 99 -10.89 -14.93 2.75
N PRO A 100 -11.65 -14.80 1.65
CA PRO A 100 -12.84 -13.94 1.60
C PRO A 100 -13.89 -14.32 2.66
N HIS A 101 -13.85 -15.57 3.15
CA HIS A 101 -14.76 -16.07 4.18
C HIS A 101 -14.34 -15.76 5.62
N LEU A 102 -13.04 -15.49 5.87
CA LEU A 102 -12.51 -15.33 7.23
C LEU A 102 -12.86 -13.96 7.86
N ASN A 103 -13.42 -13.04 7.06
CA ASN A 103 -13.80 -11.67 7.45
C ASN A 103 -12.77 -11.05 8.40
N VAL A 104 -11.52 -10.95 7.92
CA VAL A 104 -10.40 -10.48 8.74
C VAL A 104 -10.59 -9.00 9.02
N ASP A 105 -10.82 -8.65 10.28
CA ASP A 105 -10.96 -7.27 10.69
C ASP A 105 -9.59 -6.59 10.91
N MET A 106 -9.50 -5.31 10.54
CA MET A 106 -8.34 -4.47 10.78
C MET A 106 -7.98 -4.38 12.27
N GLU A 107 -8.97 -4.29 13.16
CA GLU A 107 -8.72 -4.24 14.60
C GLU A 107 -7.98 -5.49 15.07
N ARG A 108 -8.42 -6.67 14.60
CA ARG A 108 -7.75 -7.95 14.89
C ARG A 108 -6.30 -7.96 14.38
N ILE A 109 -6.05 -7.47 13.16
CA ILE A 109 -4.69 -7.40 12.60
C ILE A 109 -3.79 -6.51 13.47
N VAL A 110 -4.25 -5.30 13.80
CA VAL A 110 -3.50 -4.33 14.62
C VAL A 110 -3.24 -4.90 16.01
N GLN A 111 -4.26 -5.43 16.67
CA GLN A 111 -4.14 -5.99 18.01
C GLN A 111 -3.17 -7.16 18.05
N THR A 112 -3.24 -8.06 17.05
CA THR A 112 -2.32 -9.19 16.95
C THR A 112 -0.88 -8.71 16.77
N ALA A 113 -0.64 -7.76 15.86
CA ALA A 113 0.69 -7.21 15.61
C ALA A 113 1.29 -6.51 16.85
N VAL A 114 0.47 -5.78 17.61
CA VAL A 114 0.88 -5.12 18.85
C VAL A 114 1.16 -6.15 19.95
N THR A 115 0.26 -7.10 20.17
CA THR A 115 0.42 -8.13 21.21
C THR A 115 1.64 -9.01 20.97
N ARG A 116 1.97 -9.30 19.71
CA ARG A 116 3.19 -10.03 19.33
C ARG A 116 4.45 -9.17 19.37
N GLY A 117 4.33 -7.86 19.56
CA GLY A 117 5.45 -6.94 19.55
C GLY A 117 6.06 -6.72 18.17
N TYR A 118 5.32 -7.02 17.09
CA TYR A 118 5.76 -6.76 15.71
C TYR A 118 5.69 -5.27 15.37
N THR A 119 4.80 -4.54 16.03
CA THR A 119 4.67 -3.08 15.93
C THR A 119 4.33 -2.49 17.29
N ALA A 120 4.66 -1.21 17.49
CA ALA A 120 4.22 -0.46 18.66
C ALA A 120 2.88 0.25 18.43
N GLN A 121 2.60 0.68 17.19
CA GLN A 121 1.48 1.58 16.87
C GLN A 121 0.95 1.46 15.41
N GLY A 122 1.50 0.56 14.59
CA GLY A 122 1.01 0.29 13.25
C GLY A 122 2.10 0.13 12.19
N GLU A 123 3.25 0.80 12.31
CA GLU A 123 4.35 0.63 11.37
C GLU A 123 4.87 -0.81 11.36
N MET A 124 5.18 -1.33 10.17
CA MET A 124 5.81 -2.64 10.01
C MET A 124 7.16 -2.48 9.31
N PHE A 125 8.25 -2.65 10.06
CA PHE A 125 9.63 -2.55 9.56
C PHE A 125 10.33 -3.91 9.42
N SER A 126 9.60 -5.02 9.49
CA SER A 126 10.15 -6.37 9.34
C SER A 126 9.24 -7.22 8.46
N ALA A 127 9.73 -7.66 7.31
CA ALA A 127 9.01 -8.59 6.44
C ALA A 127 8.86 -9.97 7.09
N GLU A 128 9.81 -10.37 7.93
CA GLU A 128 9.73 -11.61 8.69
C GLU A 128 8.58 -11.58 9.71
N ASN A 129 8.43 -10.47 10.46
CA ASN A 129 7.29 -10.28 11.35
C ASN A 129 5.97 -10.16 10.58
N MET A 130 5.99 -9.52 9.41
CA MET A 130 4.83 -9.50 8.53
C MET A 130 4.44 -10.92 8.08
N ALA A 131 5.40 -11.78 7.74
CA ALA A 131 5.13 -13.17 7.36
C ALA A 131 4.46 -13.95 8.50
N ARG A 132 4.99 -13.84 9.72
CA ARG A 132 4.36 -14.43 10.93
C ARG A 132 2.94 -13.90 11.12
N LEU A 133 2.74 -12.59 10.96
CA LEU A 133 1.43 -11.97 11.10
C LEU A 133 0.44 -12.49 10.05
N VAL A 134 0.86 -12.64 8.79
CA VAL A 134 0.05 -13.23 7.72
C VAL A 134 -0.46 -14.60 8.13
N GLU A 135 0.43 -15.50 8.58
CA GLU A 135 0.07 -16.86 8.97
C GLU A 135 -0.92 -16.89 10.14
N GLU A 136 -0.77 -15.97 11.11
CA GLU A 136 -1.65 -15.89 12.28
C GLU A 136 -3.05 -15.32 11.97
N VAL A 137 -3.15 -14.33 11.06
CA VAL A 137 -4.43 -13.62 10.81
C VAL A 137 -5.17 -14.09 9.58
N CYS A 138 -4.46 -14.63 8.59
CA CYS A 138 -5.03 -15.06 7.30
C CYS A 138 -5.17 -16.58 7.20
N ASP A 139 -4.71 -17.38 8.17
CA ASP A 139 -4.70 -18.84 8.10
C ASP A 139 -4.16 -19.37 6.75
N CYS A 140 -3.17 -18.67 6.19
CA CYS A 140 -2.54 -18.98 4.92
C CYS A 140 -1.01 -18.88 5.07
N LYS A 141 -0.28 -19.66 4.26
CA LYS A 141 1.18 -19.67 4.31
C LYS A 141 1.73 -18.38 3.72
N ALA A 142 2.76 -17.82 4.35
CA ALA A 142 3.54 -16.73 3.80
C ALA A 142 4.94 -17.23 3.44
N GLN A 143 5.38 -17.01 2.21
CA GLN A 143 6.76 -17.26 1.82
C GLN A 143 7.55 -15.95 1.77
N LEU A 144 8.51 -15.82 2.67
CA LEU A 144 9.47 -14.72 2.65
C LEU A 144 10.49 -14.91 1.53
N LEU A 145 10.52 -13.96 0.61
CA LEU A 145 11.61 -13.79 -0.35
C LEU A 145 12.66 -12.88 0.25
N SER A 146 13.93 -13.22 0.06
CA SER A 146 15.08 -12.47 0.57
C SER A 146 16.19 -12.44 -0.47
N GLY A 147 17.11 -11.48 -0.34
CA GLY A 147 18.25 -11.32 -1.25
C GLY A 147 17.95 -10.50 -2.51
N GLY A 148 16.88 -9.70 -2.52
CA GLY A 148 16.47 -8.87 -3.64
C GLY A 148 15.26 -9.46 -4.39
N LEU A 149 14.61 -8.63 -5.21
CA LEU A 149 13.42 -9.04 -5.98
C LEU A 149 13.74 -9.43 -7.43
N SER A 150 15.04 -9.54 -7.77
CA SER A 150 15.54 -9.89 -9.10
C SER A 150 15.77 -11.40 -9.27
N GLY A 151 16.04 -11.86 -10.49
CA GLY A 151 16.45 -13.25 -10.77
C GLY A 151 15.36 -14.26 -10.41
N ASN A 152 15.71 -15.31 -9.66
CA ASN A 152 14.75 -16.35 -9.26
C ASN A 152 13.56 -15.79 -8.47
N ASN A 153 13.76 -14.72 -7.69
CA ASN A 153 12.67 -14.08 -6.96
C ASN A 153 11.71 -13.34 -7.90
N THR A 154 12.20 -12.76 -9.01
CA THR A 154 11.34 -12.21 -10.07
C THR A 154 10.42 -13.29 -10.64
N THR A 155 11.00 -14.44 -10.99
CA THR A 155 10.24 -15.59 -11.50
C THR A 155 9.20 -16.05 -10.48
N ALA A 156 9.57 -16.20 -9.20
CA ALA A 156 8.64 -16.59 -8.15
C ALA A 156 7.49 -15.58 -7.98
N ILE A 157 7.77 -14.27 -7.96
CA ILE A 157 6.76 -13.21 -7.85
C ILE A 157 5.79 -13.26 -9.04
N ILE A 158 6.30 -13.32 -10.27
CA ILE A 158 5.45 -13.30 -11.46
C ILE A 158 4.61 -14.58 -11.54
N THR A 159 5.17 -15.74 -11.24
CA THR A 159 4.41 -17.00 -11.18
C THR A 159 3.32 -16.93 -10.12
N HIS A 160 3.61 -16.41 -8.92
CA HIS A 160 2.62 -16.24 -7.85
C HIS A 160 1.46 -15.33 -8.26
N LEU A 161 1.77 -14.19 -8.90
CA LEU A 161 0.76 -13.26 -9.43
C LEU A 161 -0.03 -13.86 -10.59
N TRP A 162 0.62 -14.65 -11.45
CA TRP A 162 -0.03 -15.36 -12.55
C TRP A 162 -1.03 -16.40 -12.05
N GLU A 163 -0.74 -17.02 -10.90
CA GLU A 163 -1.65 -17.90 -10.17
C GLU A 163 -2.71 -17.13 -9.36
N LYS A 164 -2.86 -15.81 -9.61
CA LYS A 164 -3.83 -14.94 -8.96
C LYS A 164 -3.64 -14.82 -7.45
N GLN A 165 -2.41 -15.00 -6.97
CA GLN A 165 -2.07 -14.87 -5.56
C GLN A 165 -1.34 -13.54 -5.30
N PRO A 166 -1.65 -12.83 -4.20
CA PRO A 166 -1.10 -11.52 -3.90
C PRO A 166 0.33 -11.60 -3.37
N VAL A 167 1.07 -10.53 -3.59
CA VAL A 167 2.42 -10.33 -3.07
C VAL A 167 2.44 -9.05 -2.23
N LEU A 168 2.97 -9.11 -1.01
CA LEU A 168 3.22 -7.91 -0.20
C LEU A 168 4.65 -7.44 -0.46
N ILE A 169 4.80 -6.20 -0.92
CA ILE A 169 6.10 -5.61 -1.25
C ILE A 169 6.31 -4.31 -0.47
N PRO A 170 7.35 -4.24 0.39
CA PRO A 170 7.79 -2.97 0.91
C PRO A 170 8.54 -2.19 -0.18
N TYR A 171 8.31 -0.89 -0.26
CA TYR A 171 8.93 0.00 -1.24
C TYR A 171 9.01 1.43 -0.70
N ASP A 172 9.75 2.29 -1.40
CA ASP A 172 9.90 3.69 -1.01
C ASP A 172 8.93 4.53 -1.81
N GLU A 173 7.98 5.16 -1.12
CA GLU A 173 6.81 5.79 -1.72
C GLU A 173 7.05 7.27 -2.04
N ASP A 174 6.73 7.69 -3.27
CA ASP A 174 6.72 9.12 -3.63
C ASP A 174 5.37 9.82 -3.31
N PHE A 175 5.27 11.11 -3.60
CA PHE A 175 4.07 11.93 -3.33
C PHE A 175 2.85 11.48 -4.15
N ASN A 176 3.07 10.88 -5.31
CA ASN A 176 2.04 10.30 -6.17
C ASN A 176 1.79 8.81 -5.86
N HIS A 177 2.40 8.29 -4.80
CA HIS A 177 2.35 6.88 -4.40
C HIS A 177 3.08 5.90 -5.32
N GLU A 178 3.87 6.38 -6.29
CA GLU A 178 4.71 5.52 -7.12
C GLU A 178 6.01 5.12 -6.39
N PRO A 179 6.68 4.05 -6.83
CA PRO A 179 7.99 3.67 -6.32
C PRO A 179 9.04 4.72 -6.66
N CYS A 180 9.85 5.09 -5.67
CA CYS A 180 10.98 6.00 -5.83
C CYS A 180 12.25 5.44 -5.18
N ARG A 181 13.34 6.22 -5.18
CA ARG A 181 14.66 5.82 -4.67
C ARG A 181 15.21 6.90 -3.73
N ARG A 182 14.63 7.04 -2.54
CA ARG A 182 14.91 8.11 -1.55
C ARG A 182 15.46 7.60 -0.22
N GLY A 183 16.25 6.53 -0.26
CA GLY A 183 16.92 5.90 0.87
C GLY A 183 16.01 5.08 1.80
N GLY A 184 14.74 4.89 1.44
CA GLY A 184 13.74 4.27 2.31
C GLY A 184 13.10 5.22 3.32
N TYR A 185 13.32 6.54 3.19
CA TYR A 185 12.71 7.53 4.09
C TYR A 185 11.18 7.47 4.07
N ARG A 186 10.59 7.05 2.95
CA ARG A 186 9.16 6.82 2.84
C ARG A 186 8.86 5.35 2.62
N ALA A 187 9.57 4.48 3.35
CA ALA A 187 9.24 3.06 3.41
C ALA A 187 7.74 2.87 3.64
N HIS A 188 7.14 2.09 2.75
CA HIS A 188 5.72 1.86 2.64
C HIS A 188 5.49 0.43 2.20
N TRP A 189 4.26 -0.06 2.32
CA TRP A 189 3.87 -1.38 1.86
C TRP A 189 2.78 -1.27 0.81
N ALA A 190 2.86 -2.13 -0.20
CA ALA A 190 1.79 -2.33 -1.17
C ALA A 190 1.42 -3.81 -1.23
N VAL A 191 0.15 -4.06 -1.55
CA VAL A 191 -0.30 -5.34 -2.08
C VAL A 191 -0.21 -5.28 -3.59
N VAL A 192 0.40 -6.28 -4.19
CA VAL A 192 0.41 -6.51 -5.64
C VAL A 192 -0.51 -7.68 -5.92
N SER A 193 -1.52 -7.50 -6.77
CA SER A 193 -2.55 -8.52 -7.02
C SER A 193 -2.66 -8.93 -8.49
N GLY A 194 -1.83 -8.35 -9.35
CA GLY A 194 -1.84 -8.63 -10.77
C GLY A 194 -0.54 -8.28 -11.46
N VAL A 195 -0.38 -8.86 -12.64
CA VAL A 195 0.78 -8.69 -13.53
C VAL A 195 0.30 -8.46 -14.96
N LEU A 196 0.97 -7.56 -15.66
CA LEU A 196 0.80 -7.34 -17.09
C LEU A 196 2.12 -7.68 -17.78
N LEU A 197 2.08 -8.66 -18.68
CA LEU A 197 3.23 -9.14 -19.44
C LEU A 197 3.14 -8.69 -20.89
N GLY A 198 4.20 -8.07 -21.38
CA GLY A 198 4.42 -7.80 -22.79
C GLY A 198 5.30 -8.89 -23.39
N LEU A 199 4.70 -9.74 -24.22
CA LEU A 199 5.33 -10.93 -24.80
C LEU A 199 5.65 -10.72 -26.28
N GLU A 200 6.71 -11.35 -26.78
CA GLU A 200 6.88 -11.54 -28.22
C GLU A 200 5.65 -12.27 -28.79
N LYS A 201 5.13 -11.78 -29.91
CA LYS A 201 3.93 -12.38 -30.55
C LYS A 201 4.14 -13.87 -30.82
N GLY A 202 3.16 -14.68 -30.42
CA GLY A 202 3.22 -16.13 -30.55
C GLY A 202 3.90 -16.85 -29.37
N SER A 203 4.38 -16.13 -28.35
CA SER A 203 4.92 -16.75 -27.13
C SER A 203 3.86 -17.41 -26.25
N LEU A 204 2.59 -17.00 -26.38
CA LEU A 204 1.45 -17.63 -25.74
C LEU A 204 0.38 -17.94 -26.79
N SER A 205 -0.17 -19.15 -26.73
CA SER A 205 -1.29 -19.56 -27.60
C SER A 205 -2.52 -18.70 -27.31
N GLU A 206 -3.23 -18.31 -28.37
CA GLU A 206 -4.49 -17.58 -28.27
C GLU A 206 -5.56 -18.39 -27.52
N GLU A 207 -5.47 -19.72 -27.51
CA GLU A 207 -6.38 -20.62 -26.76
C GLU A 207 -6.33 -20.40 -25.24
N HIS A 208 -5.23 -19.86 -24.73
CA HIS A 208 -5.02 -19.61 -23.30
C HIS A 208 -5.31 -18.16 -22.90
N THR A 209 -5.78 -17.34 -23.83
CA THR A 209 -6.02 -15.92 -23.61
C THR A 209 -7.40 -15.51 -24.14
N LEU A 210 -8.05 -14.59 -23.46
CA LEU A 210 -9.30 -14.00 -23.92
C LEU A 210 -9.04 -12.54 -24.30
N PRO A 211 -9.31 -12.15 -25.56
CA PRO A 211 -9.23 -10.75 -25.97
C PRO A 211 -10.10 -9.87 -25.08
N ASP A 212 -9.58 -8.71 -24.72
CA ASP A 212 -10.32 -7.75 -23.93
C ASP A 212 -11.46 -7.14 -24.78
N PRO A 213 -12.69 -7.04 -24.25
CA PRO A 213 -13.82 -6.49 -25.01
C PRO A 213 -13.69 -4.99 -25.29
N THR A 214 -12.85 -4.27 -24.52
CA THR A 214 -12.70 -2.81 -24.60
C THR A 214 -11.34 -2.38 -25.15
N LEU A 215 -10.31 -3.20 -24.99
CA LEU A 215 -8.94 -2.91 -25.39
C LEU A 215 -8.44 -4.00 -26.35
N PRO A 216 -8.60 -3.84 -27.68
CA PRO A 216 -8.30 -4.91 -28.65
C PRO A 216 -6.84 -5.41 -28.64
N TRP A 217 -5.92 -4.62 -28.09
CA TRP A 217 -4.50 -4.96 -27.96
C TRP A 217 -4.17 -5.76 -26.69
N LEU A 218 -5.13 -5.88 -25.77
CA LEU A 218 -4.98 -6.53 -24.47
C LEU A 218 -5.71 -7.87 -24.47
N SER A 219 -5.16 -8.85 -23.77
CA SER A 219 -5.85 -10.10 -23.46
C SER A 219 -5.77 -10.41 -21.96
N ALA A 220 -6.76 -11.11 -21.43
CA ALA A 220 -6.73 -11.68 -20.09
C ALA A 220 -6.29 -13.15 -20.17
N ALA A 221 -5.56 -13.65 -19.17
CA ALA A 221 -5.27 -15.09 -19.11
C ALA A 221 -6.52 -15.89 -18.73
N VAL A 222 -6.69 -17.07 -19.34
CA VAL A 222 -7.76 -18.01 -18.99
C VAL A 222 -7.36 -18.81 -17.74
N ASP A 223 -8.31 -18.98 -16.82
CA ASP A 223 -8.08 -19.70 -15.57
C ASP A 223 -7.69 -21.16 -15.79
N GLY A 224 -6.65 -21.59 -15.06
CA GLY A 224 -6.21 -22.99 -14.99
C GLY A 224 -5.64 -23.59 -16.29
N SER A 225 -5.45 -22.79 -17.34
CA SER A 225 -5.17 -23.31 -18.68
C SER A 225 -3.69 -23.25 -19.11
N CYS A 226 -2.88 -22.35 -18.55
CA CYS A 226 -1.50 -22.14 -19.03
C CYS A 226 -0.49 -21.91 -17.90
N ALA A 227 0.65 -22.59 -18.02
CA ALA A 227 1.82 -22.31 -17.19
C ALA A 227 2.27 -20.86 -17.37
N CYS A 228 2.83 -20.26 -16.32
CA CYS A 228 3.29 -18.88 -16.39
C CYS A 228 4.36 -18.71 -17.50
N PRO A 229 4.17 -17.78 -18.45
CA PRO A 229 5.09 -17.59 -19.59
C PRO A 229 6.42 -16.97 -19.17
N ILE A 230 6.63 -16.67 -17.88
CA ILE A 230 7.86 -16.04 -17.39
C ILE A 230 9.12 -16.88 -17.64
N HIS A 231 8.95 -18.19 -17.77
CA HIS A 231 10.03 -19.10 -18.10
C HIS A 231 10.37 -19.11 -19.59
N CYS A 232 9.52 -18.52 -20.44
CA CYS A 232 9.78 -18.38 -21.86
C CYS A 232 10.65 -17.14 -22.12
N SER A 233 11.59 -17.22 -23.05
CA SER A 233 12.43 -16.09 -23.48
C SER A 233 11.67 -14.94 -24.17
N GLY A 234 10.35 -15.07 -24.29
CA GLY A 234 9.46 -14.14 -24.96
C GLY A 234 9.01 -12.94 -24.11
N VAL A 235 9.17 -12.96 -22.78
CA VAL A 235 8.80 -11.79 -21.94
C VAL A 235 9.77 -10.64 -22.19
N LYS A 236 9.24 -9.50 -22.64
CA LYS A 236 10.03 -8.27 -22.90
C LYS A 236 9.75 -7.16 -21.91
N GLU A 237 8.52 -7.07 -21.44
CA GLU A 237 8.13 -6.05 -20.47
C GLU A 237 7.24 -6.66 -19.39
N THR A 238 7.40 -6.16 -18.17
CA THR A 238 6.62 -6.62 -17.02
C THR A 238 6.21 -5.44 -16.18
N TYR A 239 4.91 -5.39 -15.91
CA TYR A 239 4.31 -4.42 -15.01
C TYR A 239 3.52 -5.15 -13.94
N VAL A 240 3.38 -4.50 -12.80
CA VAL A 240 2.61 -5.01 -11.65
C VAL A 240 1.47 -4.05 -11.32
N LEU A 241 0.34 -4.62 -10.92
CA LEU A 241 -0.82 -3.88 -10.42
C LEU A 241 -0.80 -3.88 -8.91
N ALA A 242 -0.69 -2.69 -8.33
CA ALA A 242 -0.52 -2.51 -6.90
C ALA A 242 -1.58 -1.60 -6.27
N LYS A 243 -1.94 -1.89 -5.01
CA LYS A 243 -2.72 -1.02 -4.13
C LYS A 243 -1.98 -0.81 -2.81
N GLN A 244 -2.29 0.30 -2.15
CA GLN A 244 -1.64 0.73 -0.91
C GLN A 244 -2.60 1.61 -0.07
N GLY A 245 -2.33 1.76 1.22
CA GLY A 245 -3.27 2.33 2.19
C GLY A 245 -3.60 3.83 2.06
N LYS A 246 -2.98 4.56 1.15
CA LYS A 246 -3.19 5.99 0.87
C LYS A 246 -3.83 6.22 -0.50
N SER A 247 -4.40 5.21 -1.13
CA SER A 247 -5.15 5.35 -2.38
C SER A 247 -6.25 4.30 -2.48
N LEU A 248 -7.38 4.69 -3.05
CA LEU A 248 -8.43 3.73 -3.42
C LEU A 248 -8.17 3.04 -4.76
N ARG A 249 -7.22 3.55 -5.55
CA ARG A 249 -6.99 3.18 -6.95
C ARG A 249 -5.80 2.25 -7.08
N TYR A 250 -5.88 1.30 -8.01
CA TYR A 250 -4.71 0.62 -8.55
C TYR A 250 -3.71 1.59 -9.13
N GLN A 251 -2.44 1.22 -9.02
CA GLN A 251 -1.33 1.79 -9.76
C GLN A 251 -0.66 0.72 -10.60
N LEU A 252 -0.09 1.15 -11.72
CA LEU A 252 0.67 0.29 -12.63
C LEU A 252 2.14 0.73 -12.61
N TRP A 253 2.99 -0.15 -12.12
CA TRP A 253 4.41 0.09 -12.00
C TRP A 253 5.19 -0.86 -12.90
N THR A 254 6.31 -0.42 -13.46
CA THR A 254 7.25 -1.36 -14.08
C THR A 254 7.83 -2.24 -12.99
N LEU A 255 8.14 -3.50 -13.30
CA LEU A 255 8.77 -4.39 -12.33
C LEU A 255 10.13 -3.85 -11.88
N ASP A 256 10.91 -3.27 -12.79
CA ASP A 256 12.21 -2.69 -12.46
C ASP A 256 12.12 -1.53 -11.46
N SER A 257 11.08 -0.68 -11.56
CA SER A 257 10.95 0.44 -10.62
C SER A 257 10.67 -0.03 -9.20
N ILE A 258 9.85 -1.06 -9.03
CA ILE A 258 9.55 -1.63 -7.70
C ILE A 258 10.75 -2.41 -7.15
N ILE A 259 11.49 -3.16 -7.99
CA ILE A 259 12.74 -3.83 -7.60
C ILE A 259 13.75 -2.82 -7.05
N GLU A 260 14.00 -1.75 -7.80
CA GLU A 260 14.99 -0.74 -7.41
C GLU A 260 14.56 0.07 -6.18
N SER A 261 13.25 0.32 -6.03
CA SER A 261 12.69 0.99 -4.86
C SER A 261 12.79 0.15 -3.59
N ASN A 262 12.50 -1.15 -3.69
CA ASN A 262 12.60 -2.12 -2.59
C ASN A 262 14.07 -2.34 -2.15
N LYS A 263 14.99 -2.51 -3.11
CA LYS A 263 16.41 -2.79 -2.83
C LYS A 263 17.10 -1.71 -2.01
N GLN A 264 16.61 -0.48 -2.06
CA GLN A 264 17.26 0.68 -1.44
C GLN A 264 16.62 1.14 -0.13
N LEU A 265 15.73 0.34 0.48
CA LEU A 265 15.10 0.62 1.77
C LEU A 265 16.08 0.53 2.94
N ARG A 266 17.00 1.47 3.05
CA ARG A 266 18.16 1.35 3.97
C ARG A 266 17.89 1.91 5.35
N THR A 267 17.23 3.06 5.40
CA THR A 267 17.17 3.88 6.61
C THR A 267 15.79 4.42 6.86
N MET A 268 15.41 4.46 8.13
CA MET A 268 14.22 5.16 8.59
C MET A 268 14.34 6.65 8.28
N ASP A 269 13.21 7.30 8.01
CA ASP A 269 13.13 8.76 7.90
C ASP A 269 13.79 9.43 9.11
N PRO A 270 14.74 10.37 8.93
CA PRO A 270 15.37 11.06 10.04
C PRO A 270 14.39 11.80 10.96
N GLN A 271 13.29 12.33 10.45
CA GLN A 271 12.26 12.96 11.28
C GLN A 271 11.59 11.93 12.17
N ARG A 272 11.26 10.74 11.65
CA ARG A 272 10.70 9.64 12.45
C ARG A 272 11.68 9.14 13.50
N ALA A 273 12.95 8.98 13.11
CA ALA A 273 13.99 8.55 14.05
C ALA A 273 14.17 9.53 15.23
N ASN A 274 13.77 10.80 15.07
CA ASN A 274 13.93 11.85 16.07
C ASN A 274 12.60 12.37 16.65
N ASP A 275 11.46 11.72 16.38
CA ASP A 275 10.15 12.21 16.82
C ASP A 275 9.76 11.81 18.27
N GLY A 276 10.61 11.02 18.94
CA GLY A 276 10.38 10.54 20.31
C GLY A 276 9.39 9.37 20.42
N SER A 277 8.83 8.90 19.31
CA SER A 277 7.95 7.73 19.26
C SER A 277 8.76 6.44 19.36
N ARG A 278 8.11 5.40 19.88
CA ARG A 278 8.69 4.06 19.92
C ARG A 278 8.40 3.32 18.62
N TYR A 279 9.44 2.85 17.96
CA TYR A 279 9.35 2.02 16.76
C TYR A 279 9.89 0.62 17.03
N VAL A 280 9.26 -0.39 16.43
CA VAL A 280 9.79 -1.76 16.40
C VAL A 280 10.58 -1.90 15.11
N VAL A 281 11.90 -1.94 15.22
CA VAL A 281 12.82 -2.10 14.09
C VAL A 281 13.69 -3.33 14.39
N PRO A 282 13.87 -4.25 13.43
CA PRO A 282 14.68 -5.45 13.66
C PRO A 282 16.15 -5.10 13.87
N GLU A 283 16.90 -6.07 14.39
CA GLU A 283 18.36 -6.00 14.42
C GLU A 283 18.90 -5.82 12.99
N GLY A 284 19.85 -4.90 12.81
CA GLY A 284 20.32 -4.48 11.48
C GLY A 284 19.49 -3.36 10.83
N GLY A 285 18.44 -2.87 11.49
CA GLY A 285 17.70 -1.68 11.06
C GLY A 285 16.68 -1.95 9.96
N VAL A 286 16.23 -0.88 9.31
CA VAL A 286 15.24 -0.94 8.22
C VAL A 286 15.76 -1.76 7.03
N GLU A 287 17.06 -1.64 6.73
CA GLU A 287 17.70 -2.40 5.65
C GLU A 287 17.54 -3.90 5.83
N ALA A 288 17.92 -4.44 6.99
CA ALA A 288 17.77 -5.86 7.29
C ALA A 288 16.30 -6.32 7.33
N GLY A 289 15.40 -5.40 7.69
CA GLY A 289 13.98 -5.69 7.86
C GLY A 289 13.10 -5.57 6.62
N LEU A 290 13.52 -4.85 5.58
CA LEU A 290 12.69 -4.59 4.40
C LEU A 290 13.43 -4.67 3.07
N ALA A 291 14.72 -4.30 3.02
CA ALA A 291 15.42 -4.17 1.74
C ALA A 291 15.62 -5.53 1.09
N GLY A 292 15.22 -5.65 -0.18
CA GLY A 292 15.33 -6.91 -0.91
C GLY A 292 14.41 -8.02 -0.40
N GLN A 293 13.35 -7.66 0.35
CA GLN A 293 12.38 -8.60 0.89
C GLN A 293 11.00 -8.37 0.31
N ALA A 294 10.23 -9.46 0.16
CA ALA A 294 8.81 -9.45 -0.22
C ALA A 294 8.15 -10.72 0.31
N LEU A 295 6.82 -10.75 0.36
CA LEU A 295 6.06 -11.92 0.81
C LEU A 295 5.13 -12.41 -0.29
N LEU A 296 5.21 -13.68 -0.62
CA LEU A 296 4.18 -14.38 -1.37
C LEU A 296 3.13 -14.88 -0.36
N VAL A 297 1.86 -14.52 -0.55
CA VAL A 297 0.75 -14.74 0.40
C VAL A 297 -0.35 -15.60 -0.23
#